data_AF-A0A961FUD8-F1
#
_entry.id   AF-A0A961FUD8-F1
#
_cell.length_a   1.000
_cell.length_b   1.000
_cell.length_c   1.000
_cell.angle_alpha   90.00
_cell.angle_beta   90.00
_cell.angle_gamma   90.00
#
_symmetry.space_group_name_H-M   'P 1'
#
loop_
_entity.id
_entity.type
_entity.pdbx_description
1 polymer ?
#
loop_
_entity_poly.entity_id
_entity_poly.type
_entity_poly.pdbx_seq_one_letter_code
_entity_poly.pdbx_strand_id
1 'polypeptide(L)'
;MHPLAAESLALTRRRFFGKSAQGLGVAALTTLLHGENAAGKSAPDGSFPNFAPRAKRVIYLLQGGAPSHVDLLDWKPGLYEKYGTQLPESVRMGQRLTTMTASQKSLPMLPAIRRFDRYGQCGRMLSPFLRHTGALADDLC
;
A
#
# COMPACT_ATOMS: atom_id res chain seq x y z
N MET A 1 51.05 38.92 25.38
CA MET A 1 49.72 39.57 25.40
C MET A 1 49.47 40.11 26.80
N HIS A 2 48.98 41.35 26.93
CA HIS A 2 48.75 41.97 28.24
C HIS A 2 47.53 41.31 28.92
N PRO A 3 47.63 40.76 30.14
CA PRO A 3 46.56 39.96 30.75
C PRO A 3 45.27 40.76 31.01
N LEU A 4 45.40 42.05 31.33
CA LEU A 4 44.26 42.95 31.54
C LEU A 4 43.42 43.19 30.27
N ALA A 5 44.03 43.09 29.08
CA ALA A 5 43.32 43.23 27.82
C ALA A 5 42.51 41.96 27.46
N ALA A 6 42.94 40.80 27.95
CA ALA A 6 42.20 39.55 27.77
C ALA A 6 40.96 39.51 28.66
N GLU A 7 41.06 40.02 29.90
CA GLU A 7 39.90 40.14 30.80
C GLU A 7 38.87 41.15 30.31
N SER A 8 39.29 42.32 29.83
CA SER A 8 38.34 43.33 29.32
C SER A 8 37.53 42.83 28.12
N LEU A 9 38.16 42.03 27.25
CA LEU A 9 37.49 41.35 26.14
C LEU A 9 36.55 40.22 26.60
N ALA A 10 36.83 39.58 27.74
CA ALA A 10 35.95 38.56 28.32
C ALA A 10 34.68 39.16 28.96
N LEU A 11 34.76 40.40 29.46
CA LEU A 11 33.65 41.13 30.11
C LEU A 11 32.71 41.84 29.12
N THR A 12 33.05 41.90 27.83
CA THR A 12 32.23 42.60 26.85
C THR A 12 30.96 41.81 26.52
N ARG A 13 29.78 42.44 26.63
CA ARG A 13 28.46 41.84 26.29
C ARG A 13 28.46 41.10 24.95
N ARG A 14 29.11 41.67 23.92
CA ARG A 14 29.22 41.08 22.58
C ARG A 14 29.96 39.73 22.58
N ARG A 15 31.03 39.60 23.37
CA ARG A 15 31.80 38.35 23.51
C ARG A 15 31.04 37.32 24.34
N PHE A 16 30.34 37.75 25.40
CA PHE A 16 29.47 36.90 26.19
C PHE A 16 28.35 36.30 25.33
N PHE A 17 27.54 37.13 24.65
CA PHE A 17 26.48 36.64 23.77
C PHE A 17 27.01 35.84 22.58
N GLY A 18 28.15 36.23 22.00
CA GLY A 18 28.78 35.49 20.91
C GLY A 18 29.21 34.07 21.31
N LYS A 19 29.80 33.89 22.50
CA LYS A 19 30.20 32.55 23.00
C LYS A 19 29.00 31.72 23.46
N SER A 20 28.05 32.33 24.17
CA SER A 20 26.88 31.61 24.70
C SER A 20 25.93 31.14 23.59
N ALA A 21 25.75 31.93 22.52
CA ALA A 21 24.93 31.55 21.37
C ALA A 21 25.50 30.33 20.62
N GLN A 22 26.83 30.20 20.53
CA GLN A 22 27.48 29.06 19.90
C GLN A 22 27.22 27.76 20.66
N GLY A 23 27.29 27.79 22.01
CA GLY A 23 27.01 26.61 22.84
C GLY A 23 25.57 26.12 22.72
N LEU A 24 24.60 27.04 22.79
CA LEU A 24 23.17 26.71 22.62
C LEU A 24 22.85 26.21 21.20
N GLY A 25 23.49 26.79 20.18
CA GLY A 25 23.34 26.34 18.80
C GLY A 25 23.81 24.90 18.58
N VAL A 26 24.95 24.52 19.17
CA VAL A 26 25.44 23.13 19.11
C VAL A 26 24.49 22.17 19.82
N ALA A 27 23.97 22.53 21.01
CA ALA A 27 23.00 21.70 21.72
C ALA A 27 21.68 21.49 20.95
N ALA A 28 21.19 22.54 20.28
CA ALA A 28 20.03 22.45 19.39
C ALA A 28 20.32 21.55 18.17
N LEU A 29 21.48 21.73 17.53
CA LEU A 29 21.92 20.91 16.40
C LEU A 29 22.06 19.43 16.79
N THR A 30 22.64 19.12 17.96
CA THR A 30 22.75 17.72 18.43
C THR A 30 21.39 17.08 18.66
N THR A 31 20.38 17.86 19.06
CA THR A 31 19.01 17.38 19.29
C THR A 31 18.30 17.10 17.95
N LEU A 32 18.48 17.96 16.95
CA LEU A 32 17.95 17.76 15.60
C LEU A 32 18.60 16.56 14.91
N LEU A 33 19.94 16.44 14.96
CA LEU A 33 20.67 15.31 14.39
C LEU A 33 20.39 13.98 15.12
N HIS A 34 20.10 14.00 16.42
CA HIS A 34 19.63 12.79 17.14
C HIS A 34 18.22 12.37 16.75
N GLY A 35 17.34 13.31 16.41
CA GLY A 35 15.99 13.01 15.92
C GLY A 35 15.99 12.30 14.56
N GLU A 36 16.99 12.58 13.72
CA GLU A 36 17.13 11.98 12.39
C GLU A 36 17.86 10.62 12.42
N ASN A 37 18.84 10.44 13.30
CA ASN A 37 19.60 9.18 13.41
C ASN A 37 18.93 8.07 14.26
N ALA A 38 17.78 8.35 14.89
CA ALA A 38 16.96 7.31 15.53
C ALA A 38 16.17 6.44 14.51
N ALA A 39 16.22 6.78 13.21
CA ALA A 39 15.60 6.01 12.12
C ALA A 39 16.49 4.87 11.57
N GLY A 40 17.62 4.59 12.22
CA GLY A 40 18.65 3.65 11.74
C GLY A 40 18.85 2.40 12.59
N LYS A 41 17.90 1.98 13.43
CA LYS A 41 17.92 0.60 13.97
C LYS A 41 17.17 -0.29 13.00
N SER A 42 17.92 -0.89 12.08
CA SER A 42 17.55 -2.10 11.35
C SER A 42 16.89 -3.09 12.33
N ALA A 43 15.59 -3.31 12.15
CA ALA A 43 14.84 -4.28 12.93
C ALA A 43 15.39 -5.69 12.63
N PRO A 44 15.89 -6.45 13.64
CA PRO A 44 16.04 -7.87 13.49
C PRO A 44 14.64 -8.51 13.64
N ASP A 45 14.40 -9.54 12.83
CA ASP A 45 13.29 -10.50 12.95
C ASP A 45 11.86 -9.96 12.83
N GLY A 46 11.34 -9.89 11.59
CA GLY A 46 9.91 -10.12 11.28
C GLY A 46 8.86 -9.27 11.98
N SER A 47 9.27 -8.29 12.78
CA SER A 47 8.41 -7.42 13.55
C SER A 47 7.91 -6.37 12.58
N PHE A 48 6.64 -6.48 12.18
CA PHE A 48 5.93 -5.38 11.56
C PHE A 48 6.22 -4.10 12.36
N PRO A 49 6.44 -2.96 11.70
CA PRO A 49 6.79 -1.73 12.40
C PRO A 49 5.73 -1.41 13.46
N ASN A 50 6.10 -1.63 14.73
CA ASN A 50 5.25 -1.45 15.91
C ASN A 50 5.07 0.04 16.24
N PHE A 51 4.70 0.86 15.25
CA PHE A 51 4.27 2.22 15.49
C PHE A 51 2.83 2.20 15.96
N ALA A 52 2.50 3.01 16.97
CA ALA A 52 1.11 3.21 17.34
C ALA A 52 0.32 3.70 16.10
N PRO A 53 -0.79 3.04 15.72
CA PRO A 53 -1.52 3.39 14.50
C PRO A 53 -1.98 4.84 14.58
N ARG A 54 -1.48 5.67 13.66
CA ARG A 54 -1.78 7.12 13.61
C ARG A 54 -3.08 7.43 12.86
N ALA A 55 -3.62 6.48 12.13
CA ALA A 55 -4.83 6.66 11.32
C ALA A 55 -6.05 6.83 12.24
N LYS A 56 -6.55 8.07 12.35
CA LYS A 56 -7.72 8.39 13.18
C LYS A 56 -9.06 8.10 12.48
N ARG A 57 -9.06 8.02 11.14
CA ARG A 57 -10.25 7.79 10.31
C ARG A 57 -9.84 7.03 9.05
N VAL A 58 -10.66 6.06 8.65
CA VAL A 58 -10.49 5.29 7.40
C VAL A 58 -11.76 5.47 6.59
N ILE A 59 -11.63 5.94 5.35
CA ILE A 59 -12.72 5.99 4.39
C ILE A 59 -12.53 4.80 3.45
N TYR A 60 -13.46 3.86 3.50
CA TYR A 60 -13.46 2.68 2.62
C TYR A 60 -14.56 2.84 1.58
N LEU A 61 -14.16 3.07 0.33
CA LEU A 61 -15.08 3.27 -0.78
C LEU A 61 -15.26 1.96 -1.54
N LEU A 62 -16.46 1.38 -1.47
CA LEU A 62 -16.87 0.26 -2.32
C LEU A 62 -17.59 0.83 -3.54
N GLN A 63 -16.87 0.98 -4.64
CA GLN A 63 -17.45 1.37 -5.92
C GLN A 63 -17.99 0.13 -6.63
N GLY A 64 -19.18 -0.31 -6.21
CA GLY A 64 -19.92 -1.38 -6.87
C GLY A 64 -20.41 -0.94 -8.25
N GLY A 65 -20.26 -1.81 -9.25
CA GLY A 65 -20.75 -1.58 -10.62
C GLY A 65 -19.75 -1.91 -11.73
N ALA A 66 -18.46 -2.05 -11.40
CA ALA A 66 -17.47 -2.55 -12.34
C ALA A 66 -17.58 -4.08 -12.53
N PRO A 67 -17.17 -4.62 -13.70
CA PRO A 67 -17.06 -6.06 -13.89
C PRO A 67 -16.09 -6.68 -12.88
N SER A 68 -16.34 -7.93 -12.47
CA SER A 68 -15.50 -8.59 -11.47
C SER A 68 -14.12 -8.95 -12.03
N HIS A 69 -13.15 -9.24 -11.17
CA HIS A 69 -11.86 -9.79 -11.60
C HIS A 69 -11.99 -11.07 -12.44
N VAL A 70 -13.00 -11.91 -12.18
CA VAL A 70 -13.31 -13.13 -12.99
C VAL A 70 -13.79 -12.74 -14.38
N ASP A 71 -14.47 -11.61 -14.52
CA ASP A 71 -14.91 -11.09 -15.81
C ASP A 71 -13.82 -10.36 -16.60
N LEU A 72 -12.69 -10.05 -15.97
CA LEU A 72 -11.66 -9.14 -16.52
C LEU A 72 -10.31 -9.83 -16.76
N LEU A 73 -9.76 -10.46 -15.73
CA LEU A 73 -8.34 -10.84 -15.66
C LEU A 73 -8.12 -12.34 -15.43
N ASP A 74 -9.13 -13.03 -14.91
CA ASP A 74 -8.98 -14.40 -14.41
C ASP A 74 -9.72 -15.39 -15.32
N TRP A 75 -8.98 -15.91 -16.30
CA TRP A 75 -9.45 -16.92 -17.24
C TRP A 75 -9.66 -18.27 -16.55
N LYS A 76 -10.92 -18.68 -16.42
CA LYS A 76 -11.31 -19.98 -15.86
C LYS A 76 -12.07 -20.83 -16.89
N PRO A 77 -11.38 -21.66 -17.70
CA PRO A 77 -12.01 -22.46 -18.75
C PRO A 77 -13.06 -23.44 -18.18
N GLY A 78 -12.79 -24.02 -17.01
CA GLY A 78 -13.73 -24.95 -16.35
C GLY A 78 -15.07 -24.34 -15.94
N LEU A 79 -15.19 -23.01 -15.86
CA LEU A 79 -16.50 -22.36 -15.63
C LEU A 79 -17.39 -22.39 -16.88
N TYR A 80 -16.80 -22.43 -18.08
CA TYR A 80 -17.56 -22.54 -19.32
C TYR A 80 -18.17 -23.94 -19.48
N GLU A 81 -17.41 -24.97 -19.13
CA GLU A 81 -17.88 -26.37 -19.12
C GLU A 81 -19.02 -26.58 -18.12
N LYS A 82 -18.96 -25.88 -16.99
CA LYS A 82 -19.93 -25.97 -15.88
C LYS A 82 -21.04 -24.93 -15.97
N TYR A 83 -21.17 -24.23 -17.09
CA TYR A 83 -22.13 -23.13 -17.20
C TYR A 83 -23.56 -23.59 -16.89
N GLY A 84 -24.21 -22.89 -15.96
CA GLY A 84 -25.59 -23.17 -15.56
C GLY A 84 -25.75 -24.36 -14.61
N THR A 85 -24.69 -25.14 -14.36
CA THR A 85 -24.73 -26.21 -13.35
C THR A 85 -24.72 -25.62 -11.95
N GLN A 86 -25.36 -26.31 -10.99
CA GLN A 86 -25.47 -25.84 -9.63
C GLN A 86 -24.09 -25.83 -8.95
N LEU A 87 -23.81 -24.79 -8.16
CA LEU A 87 -22.59 -24.68 -7.37
C LEU A 87 -22.43 -25.92 -6.46
N PRO A 88 -21.28 -26.62 -6.50
CA PRO A 88 -21.08 -27.82 -5.69
C PRO A 88 -20.97 -27.48 -4.21
N GLU A 89 -21.52 -28.35 -3.35
CA GLU A 89 -21.47 -28.14 -1.90
C GLU A 89 -20.03 -28.13 -1.36
N SER A 90 -19.11 -28.85 -2.02
CA SER A 90 -17.68 -28.84 -1.69
C SER A 90 -17.03 -27.46 -1.83
N VAL A 91 -17.58 -26.57 -2.66
CA VAL A 91 -17.09 -25.20 -2.80
C VAL A 91 -17.68 -24.30 -1.72
N ARG A 92 -18.96 -24.51 -1.39
CA ARG A 92 -19.67 -23.68 -0.41
C ARG A 92 -19.22 -23.99 1.02
N MET A 93 -18.98 -25.25 1.36
CA MET A 93 -18.58 -25.72 2.70
C MET A 93 -19.38 -25.04 3.84
N GLY A 94 -20.69 -24.87 3.67
CA GLY A 94 -21.55 -24.23 4.68
C GLY A 94 -21.35 -22.72 4.87
N GLN A 95 -20.61 -22.03 4.00
CA GLN A 95 -20.41 -20.58 4.09
C GLN A 95 -21.74 -19.81 4.02
N ARG A 96 -21.82 -18.75 4.85
CA ARG A 96 -22.98 -17.85 4.92
C ARG A 96 -23.09 -17.03 3.64
N LEU A 97 -24.21 -17.16 2.94
CA LEU A 97 -24.52 -16.31 1.79
C LEU A 97 -24.88 -14.89 2.25
N THR A 98 -24.52 -13.92 1.43
CA THR A 98 -24.97 -12.54 1.63
C THR A 98 -26.48 -12.43 1.40
N THR A 99 -27.11 -11.40 1.95
CA THR A 99 -28.55 -11.14 1.78
C THR A 99 -28.99 -11.09 0.31
N MET A 100 -28.10 -10.73 -0.62
CA MET A 100 -28.39 -10.65 -2.06
C MET A 100 -28.53 -12.02 -2.74
N THR A 101 -27.93 -13.08 -2.19
CA THR A 101 -27.92 -14.42 -2.78
C THR A 101 -28.54 -15.49 -1.88
N ALA A 102 -28.79 -15.19 -0.61
CA ALA A 102 -29.33 -16.14 0.37
C ALA A 102 -30.72 -16.69 0.01
N SER A 103 -31.56 -15.90 -0.68
CA SER A 103 -32.92 -16.29 -1.07
C SER A 103 -33.01 -16.84 -2.50
N GLN A 104 -31.89 -17.00 -3.21
CA GLN A 104 -31.91 -17.56 -4.56
C GLN A 104 -32.20 -19.06 -4.51
N LYS A 105 -33.14 -19.51 -5.36
CA LYS A 105 -33.51 -20.93 -5.47
C LYS A 105 -32.39 -21.80 -6.03
N SER A 106 -31.55 -21.22 -6.88
CA SER A 106 -30.40 -21.87 -7.51
C SER A 106 -29.19 -20.95 -7.45
N LEU A 107 -28.01 -21.56 -7.44
CA LEU A 107 -26.71 -20.88 -7.45
C LEU A 107 -25.95 -21.42 -8.67
N PRO A 108 -26.33 -21.01 -9.88
CA PRO A 108 -25.68 -21.51 -11.09
C PRO A 108 -24.24 -21.00 -11.17
N MET A 109 -23.34 -21.85 -11.62
CA MET A 109 -22.00 -21.43 -12.01
C MET A 109 -22.09 -20.62 -13.31
N LEU A 110 -21.56 -19.40 -13.27
CA LEU A 110 -21.53 -18.48 -14.39
C LEU A 110 -20.06 -18.25 -14.82
N PRO A 111 -19.71 -18.43 -16.09
CA PRO A 111 -18.44 -17.99 -16.63
C PRO A 111 -18.44 -16.45 -16.75
N ALA A 112 -17.31 -15.91 -17.20
CA ALA A 112 -17.19 -14.49 -17.45
C ALA A 112 -18.25 -13.98 -18.45
N ILE A 113 -18.73 -12.76 -18.22
CA ILE A 113 -19.77 -12.11 -19.05
C ILE A 113 -19.40 -12.08 -20.53
N ARG A 114 -18.12 -11.88 -20.84
CA ARG A 114 -17.57 -11.91 -22.20
C ARG A 114 -16.53 -13.01 -22.30
N ARG A 115 -16.46 -13.64 -23.48
CA ARG A 115 -15.41 -14.62 -23.77
C ARG A 115 -14.05 -13.93 -23.77
N PHE A 116 -13.09 -14.52 -23.09
CA PHE A 116 -11.71 -14.03 -23.08
C PHE A 116 -11.04 -14.29 -24.42
N ASP A 117 -10.15 -13.38 -24.79
CA ASP A 117 -9.30 -13.51 -25.96
C ASP A 117 -7.83 -13.54 -25.55
N ARG A 118 -7.00 -14.08 -26.44
CA ARG A 118 -5.55 -14.14 -26.28
C ARG A 118 -4.93 -12.85 -26.81
N TYR A 119 -4.08 -12.23 -26.00
CA TYR A 119 -3.37 -11.00 -26.34
C TYR A 119 -1.86 -11.19 -26.30
N GLY A 120 -1.18 -10.46 -27.19
CA GLY A 120 0.28 -10.44 -27.29
C GLY A 120 0.90 -11.77 -27.70
N GLN A 121 2.22 -11.76 -27.78
CA GLN A 121 3.05 -12.96 -27.93
C GLN A 121 3.12 -13.75 -26.61
N CYS A 122 3.02 -13.08 -25.46
CA CYS A 122 2.93 -13.69 -24.13
C CYS A 122 1.68 -14.56 -23.98
N GLY A 123 0.67 -14.34 -24.82
CA GLY A 123 -0.51 -15.18 -24.90
C GLY A 123 -1.44 -15.03 -23.70
N ARG A 124 -1.43 -13.86 -23.05
CA ARG A 124 -2.27 -13.58 -21.88
C ARG A 124 -3.75 -13.63 -22.27
N MET A 125 -4.55 -14.34 -21.49
CA MET A 125 -6.00 -14.36 -21.64
C MET A 125 -6.60 -13.16 -20.91
N LEU A 126 -7.28 -12.27 -21.61
CA LEU A 126 -7.93 -11.10 -21.04
C LEU A 126 -9.34 -10.90 -21.59
N SER A 127 -10.18 -10.25 -20.81
CA SER A 127 -11.51 -9.86 -21.24
C SER A 127 -11.47 -8.76 -22.30
N PRO A 128 -12.38 -8.75 -23.29
CA PRO A 128 -12.48 -7.69 -24.29
C PRO A 128 -12.81 -6.31 -23.70
N PHE A 129 -13.27 -6.25 -22.44
CA PHE A 129 -13.39 -4.98 -21.71
C PHE A 129 -12.03 -4.28 -21.51
N LEU A 130 -10.93 -5.04 -21.53
CA LEU A 130 -9.57 -4.54 -21.33
C LEU A 130 -8.77 -4.54 -22.64
N ARG A 131 -9.40 -4.38 -23.81
CA ARG A 131 -8.72 -4.43 -25.12
C ARG A 131 -7.48 -3.54 -25.23
N HIS A 132 -7.53 -2.33 -24.66
CA HIS A 132 -6.42 -1.38 -24.70
C HIS A 132 -5.28 -1.77 -23.74
N THR A 133 -5.61 -2.41 -22.62
CA THR A 133 -4.63 -3.02 -21.72
C THR A 133 -4.03 -4.27 -22.34
N GLY A 134 -4.85 -5.09 -23.02
CA GLY A 134 -4.39 -6.26 -23.76
C GLY A 134 -3.47 -5.93 -24.93
N ALA A 135 -3.64 -4.77 -25.56
CA ALA A 135 -2.69 -4.29 -26.58
C ALA A 135 -1.27 -4.07 -26.03
N LEU A 136 -1.13 -3.90 -24.70
CA LEU A 136 0.14 -3.75 -24.00
C LEU A 136 0.53 -5.03 -23.23
N ALA A 137 -0.09 -6.18 -23.54
CA ALA A 137 0.09 -7.40 -22.75
C ALA A 137 1.55 -7.90 -22.72
N ASP A 138 2.30 -7.70 -23.81
CA ASP A 138 3.71 -8.11 -23.90
C ASP A 138 4.63 -7.20 -23.07
N ASP A 139 4.29 -5.92 -22.90
CA ASP A 139 5.08 -4.99 -22.08
C ASP A 139 4.83 -5.17 -20.58
N LEU A 140 3.69 -5.77 -20.21
CA LEU A 140 3.28 -6.02 -18.83
C LEU A 140 3.78 -7.36 -18.26
N CYS A 141 4.30 -8.25 -19.09
CA CYS A 141 4.72 -9.62 -18.74
C CYS A 141 6.24 -9.74 -18.71
#